data_AF-A0A1F9FSQ3-F1
#
_entry.id   AF-A0A1F9FSQ3-F1
#
_cell.length_a   1.000
_cell.length_b   1.000
_cell.length_c   1.000
_cell.angle_alpha   90.00
_cell.angle_beta   90.00
_cell.angle_gamma   90.00
#
_symmetry.space_group_name_H-M   'P 1'
#
loop_
_entity.id
_entity.type
_entity.pdbx_description
1 polymer ?
#
loop_
_entity_poly.entity_id
_entity_poly.type
_entity_poly.pdbx_seq_one_letter_code
_entity_poly.pdbx_strand_id
1 'polypeptide(L)'
;MPPESKQQIFEYRKELEQELEDMLRVTESDFSLQDVKDAIFYEEDNDDMMKVVMMFDKGNPLELSNAIELVTDAWNYFPHKILDGMSPVEKGM
;
A
#
# COMPACT_ATOMS: atom_id res chain seq x y z
N MET A 1 16.92 -2.19 -5.68
CA MET A 1 17.65 -0.95 -5.34
C MET A 1 16.58 0.03 -4.90
N PRO A 2 16.62 0.59 -3.69
CA PRO A 2 15.64 1.61 -3.30
C PRO A 2 15.70 2.77 -4.30
N PRO A 3 14.58 3.41 -4.65
CA PRO A 3 14.58 4.50 -5.60
C PRO A 3 15.45 5.64 -5.08
N GLU A 4 16.36 6.11 -5.94
CA GLU A 4 17.37 7.12 -5.64
C GLU A 4 16.87 8.55 -5.89
N SER A 5 15.60 8.71 -6.31
CA SER A 5 14.99 9.99 -6.65
C SER A 5 13.46 10.00 -6.47
N LYS A 6 12.90 11.20 -6.26
CA LYS A 6 11.44 11.42 -6.20
C LYS A 6 10.71 10.96 -7.47
N GLN A 7 11.36 11.01 -8.63
CA GLN A 7 10.78 10.51 -9.89
C GLN A 7 10.63 8.99 -9.88
N GLN A 8 11.63 8.26 -9.40
CA GLN A 8 11.53 6.80 -9.30
C GLN A 8 10.47 6.38 -8.27
N ILE A 9 10.34 7.12 -7.15
CA ILE A 9 9.24 6.92 -6.19
C ILE A 9 7.89 7.12 -6.88
N PHE A 10 7.74 8.18 -7.68
CA PHE A 10 6.49 8.46 -8.37
C PHE A 10 6.11 7.39 -9.41
N GLU A 11 7.07 6.90 -10.19
CA GLU A 11 6.79 5.80 -11.13
C GLU A 11 6.46 4.51 -10.39
N TYR A 12 7.20 4.17 -9.33
CA TYR A 12 6.92 2.98 -8.53
C TYR A 12 5.55 3.04 -7.85
N ARG A 13 5.11 4.22 -7.39
CA ARG A 13 3.74 4.41 -6.89
C ARG A 13 2.68 4.02 -7.92
N LYS A 14 2.87 4.35 -9.19
CA LYS A 14 1.92 3.97 -10.25
C LYS A 14 1.89 2.46 -10.48
N GLU A 15 3.04 1.80 -10.40
CA GLU A 15 3.13 0.34 -10.49
C GLU A 15 2.36 -0.30 -9.33
N LEU A 16 2.58 0.18 -8.11
CA LEU A 16 1.83 -0.27 -6.92
C LEU A 16 0.32 -0.01 -7.03
N GLU A 17 -0.10 1.13 -7.57
CA GLU A 17 -1.52 1.41 -7.81
C GLU A 17 -2.14 0.36 -8.74
N GLN A 18 -1.44 -0.01 -9.82
CA GLN A 18 -1.92 -1.03 -10.75
C GLN A 18 -1.96 -2.42 -10.11
N GLU A 19 -0.93 -2.79 -9.34
CA GLU A 19 -0.87 -4.08 -8.65
C GLU A 19 -1.96 -4.20 -7.56
N LEU A 20 -2.23 -3.12 -6.83
CA LEU A 20 -3.31 -3.07 -5.85
C LEU A 20 -4.68 -3.21 -6.52
N GLU A 21 -4.93 -2.50 -7.62
CA GLU A 21 -6.18 -2.66 -8.38
C GLU A 21 -6.36 -4.08 -8.91
N ASP A 22 -5.29 -4.67 -9.46
CA ASP A 22 -5.31 -6.04 -9.96
C ASP A 22 -5.58 -7.03 -8.83
N MET A 23 -4.98 -6.83 -7.65
CA MET A 23 -5.21 -7.68 -6.50
C MET A 23 -6.63 -7.53 -5.93
N LEU A 24 -7.16 -6.31 -5.83
CA LEU A 24 -8.57 -6.08 -5.44
C LEU A 24 -9.53 -6.77 -6.41
N ARG A 25 -9.23 -6.74 -7.71
CA ARG A 25 -10.03 -7.44 -8.73
C ARG A 25 -9.92 -8.96 -8.61
N VAL A 26 -8.72 -9.51 -8.46
CA VAL A 26 -8.49 -10.96 -8.34
C VAL A 26 -9.13 -11.54 -7.09
N THR A 27 -9.06 -10.79 -5.99
CA THR A 27 -9.66 -11.18 -4.73
C THR A 27 -11.16 -10.88 -4.67
N GLU A 28 -11.76 -10.25 -5.68
CA GLU A 28 -13.15 -9.78 -5.63
C GLU A 28 -13.42 -8.97 -4.34
N SER A 29 -12.50 -8.07 -4.01
CA SER A 29 -12.62 -7.20 -2.84
C SER A 29 -13.77 -6.20 -3.03
N ASP A 30 -14.46 -5.88 -1.93
CA ASP A 30 -15.49 -4.84 -1.90
C ASP A 30 -14.87 -3.43 -1.80
N PHE A 31 -13.55 -3.35 -1.58
CA PHE A 31 -12.80 -2.10 -1.44
C PHE A 31 -12.25 -1.62 -2.79
N SER A 32 -12.14 -0.30 -2.93
CA SER A 32 -11.50 0.35 -4.06
C SER A 32 -10.04 0.69 -3.77
N LEU A 33 -9.28 1.01 -4.82
CA LEU A 33 -7.92 1.54 -4.67
C LEU A 33 -7.90 2.80 -3.77
N GLN A 34 -8.94 3.63 -3.84
CA GLN A 34 -9.02 4.82 -3.00
C GLN A 34 -9.18 4.47 -1.52
N ASP A 35 -9.96 3.44 -1.19
CA ASP A 35 -10.14 3.00 0.21
C ASP A 35 -8.81 2.51 0.81
N VAL A 36 -8.02 1.80 0.01
CA VAL A 36 -6.66 1.36 0.40
C VAL A 36 -5.74 2.56 0.65
N LYS A 37 -5.72 3.52 -0.29
CA LYS A 37 -4.91 4.74 -0.15
C LYS A 37 -5.34 5.58 1.05
N ASP A 38 -6.64 5.70 1.29
CA ASP A 38 -7.17 6.44 2.43
C ASP A 38 -6.83 5.74 3.75
N ALA A 39 -6.90 4.41 3.80
CA ALA A 39 -6.49 3.65 4.98
C ALA A 39 -5.01 3.82 5.31
N ILE A 40 -4.14 3.89 4.30
CA ILE A 40 -2.71 4.18 4.50
C ILE A 40 -2.52 5.66 4.89
N PHE A 41 -3.17 6.59 4.20
CA PHE A 41 -2.97 8.02 4.47
C PHE A 41 -3.45 8.42 5.86
N TYR A 42 -4.57 7.86 6.33
CA TYR A 42 -5.18 8.18 7.62
C TYR A 42 -4.82 7.22 8.74
N GLU A 43 -3.77 6.42 8.59
CA GLU A 43 -3.28 5.55 9.67
C GLU A 43 -2.93 6.36 10.95
N GLU A 44 -3.21 5.74 12.09
CA GLU A 44 -2.88 6.22 13.42
C GLU A 44 -1.67 5.47 14.00
N ASP A 45 -1.50 4.19 13.65
CA ASP A 45 -0.37 3.37 14.03
C ASP A 45 -0.08 2.19 13.07
N ASN A 46 0.99 1.43 13.36
CA ASN A 46 1.40 0.28 12.55
C ASN A 46 0.38 -0.88 12.57
N ASP A 47 -0.54 -0.95 13.53
CA ASP A 47 -1.57 -1.99 13.53
C ASP A 47 -2.59 -1.76 12.41
N ASP A 48 -2.70 -0.52 11.90
CA ASP A 48 -3.53 -0.19 10.74
C ASP A 48 -3.03 -0.85 9.45
N MET A 49 -1.75 -1.21 9.36
CA MET A 49 -1.23 -1.96 8.23
C MET A 49 -1.96 -3.31 8.06
N MET A 50 -2.29 -3.98 9.17
CA MET A 50 -3.05 -5.24 9.11
C MET A 50 -4.49 -5.00 8.66
N LYS A 51 -5.08 -3.83 8.93
CA LYS A 51 -6.39 -3.47 8.38
C LYS A 51 -6.36 -3.35 6.87
N VAL A 52 -5.28 -2.81 6.31
CA VAL A 52 -5.07 -2.74 4.87
C VAL A 52 -4.88 -4.15 4.28
N VAL A 53 -4.08 -5.03 4.91
CA VAL A 53 -3.93 -6.43 4.47
C VAL A 53 -5.29 -7.14 4.44
N MET A 54 -6.14 -6.94 5.45
CA MET A 54 -7.47 -7.55 5.50
C MET A 54 -8.42 -7.08 4.39
N MET A 55 -8.14 -5.97 3.70
CA MET A 55 -8.91 -5.55 2.52
C MET A 55 -8.75 -6.52 1.34
N PHE A 56 -7.71 -7.34 1.36
CA PHE A 56 -7.40 -8.33 0.32
C PHE A 56 -7.61 -9.78 0.77
N ASP A 57 -7.87 -10.02 2.08
CA ASP A 57 -8.00 -11.37 2.62
C ASP A 57 -9.38 -11.98 2.35
N LYS A 58 -9.41 -13.05 1.55
CA LYS A 58 -10.59 -13.89 1.33
C LYS A 58 -10.48 -15.29 1.96
N GLY A 59 -9.51 -15.50 2.85
CA GLY A 59 -9.27 -16.77 3.52
C GLY A 59 -8.38 -17.75 2.75
N ASN A 60 -7.70 -17.29 1.69
CA ASN A 60 -6.70 -18.07 0.97
C ASN A 60 -5.27 -17.68 1.43
N PRO A 61 -4.51 -18.61 2.05
CA PRO A 61 -3.17 -18.31 2.57
C PRO A 61 -2.15 -17.79 1.54
N LEU A 62 -2.25 -18.21 0.26
CA LEU A 62 -1.32 -17.76 -0.77
C LEU A 62 -1.59 -16.31 -1.19
N GLU A 63 -2.87 -15.94 -1.27
CA GLU A 63 -3.29 -14.56 -1.55
C GLU A 63 -2.90 -13.64 -0.39
N LEU A 64 -3.01 -14.13 0.85
CA LEU A 64 -2.59 -13.40 2.04
C LEU A 64 -1.08 -13.07 2.02
N SER A 65 -0.22 -14.00 1.64
CA SER A 65 1.23 -13.72 1.53
C SER A 65 1.53 -12.65 0.49
N ASN A 66 0.92 -12.74 -0.70
CA ASN A 66 1.09 -11.74 -1.75
C ASN A 66 0.53 -10.37 -1.32
N ALA A 67 -0.60 -10.35 -0.61
CA ALA A 67 -1.19 -9.12 -0.07
C ALA A 67 -0.29 -8.46 0.97
N ILE A 68 0.34 -9.23 1.85
CA ILE A 68 1.28 -8.68 2.86
C ILE A 68 2.47 -8.01 2.17
N GLU A 69 3.07 -8.64 1.16
CA GLU A 69 4.19 -8.06 0.41
C GLU A 69 3.76 -6.74 -0.27
N LEU A 70 2.66 -6.77 -1.02
CA LEU A 70 2.16 -5.60 -1.73
C LEU A 70 1.76 -4.46 -0.80
N VAL A 71 1.10 -4.77 0.33
CA VAL A 71 0.73 -3.77 1.34
C VAL A 71 1.97 -3.20 2.03
N THR A 72 3.01 -4.00 2.26
CA THR A 72 4.27 -3.50 2.82
C THR A 72 4.92 -2.48 1.89
N ASP A 73 4.93 -2.74 0.59
CA ASP A 73 5.43 -1.77 -0.38
C ASP A 73 4.53 -0.53 -0.45
N ALA A 74 3.21 -0.70 -0.55
CA ALA A 74 2.26 0.42 -0.51
C ALA A 74 2.45 1.30 0.74
N TRP A 75 2.64 0.69 1.91
CA TRP A 75 2.91 1.38 3.17
C TRP A 75 4.20 2.20 3.12
N ASN A 76 5.28 1.68 2.51
CA ASN A 76 6.55 2.39 2.45
C ASN A 76 6.59 3.52 1.41
N TYR A 77 5.79 3.39 0.35
CA TYR A 77 5.84 4.29 -0.79
C TYR A 77 4.69 5.29 -0.84
N PHE A 78 3.52 5.02 -0.27
CA PHE A 78 2.42 5.99 -0.28
C PHE A 78 2.53 7.05 0.82
N PRO A 79 1.92 8.23 0.62
CA PRO A 79 1.84 9.29 1.63
C PRO A 79 1.13 8.88 2.91
N HIS A 80 1.60 9.37 4.04
CA HIS A 80 0.98 9.22 5.37
C HIS A 80 0.69 10.59 5.96
N LYS A 81 -0.46 10.74 6.60
CA LYS A 81 -0.84 12.01 7.26
C LYS A 81 0.08 12.33 8.43
N ILE A 82 0.50 11.33 9.21
CA ILE A 82 1.43 11.55 10.35
C ILE A 82 2.84 11.97 9.89
N LEU A 83 3.15 11.77 8.61
CA LEU A 83 4.42 12.15 7.98
C LEU A 83 4.27 13.43 7.14
N ASP A 84 3.30 14.28 7.45
CA ASP A 84 3.01 15.53 6.71
C ASP A 84 2.76 15.30 5.20
N GLY A 85 2.19 14.15 4.84
CA GLY A 85 1.92 13.77 3.45
C GLY A 85 3.13 13.22 2.69
N MET A 86 4.21 12.88 3.39
CA MET A 86 5.35 12.12 2.83
C MET A 86 5.15 10.62 3.03
N SER A 87 5.85 9.80 2.25
CA SER A 87 6.00 8.37 2.55
C SER A 87 7.19 8.09 3.49
N PRO A 88 7.25 6.91 4.13
CA PRO A 88 8.42 6.47 4.90
C PRO A 88 9.73 6.56 4.12
N VAL A 89 9.71 6.14 2.84
CA VAL A 89 10.87 6.25 1.94
C VAL A 89 11.24 7.70 1.69
N GLU A 90 10.28 8.58 1.41
CA GLU A 90 10.55 10.02 1.19
C GLU A 90 11.10 10.70 2.45
N LYS A 91 10.66 10.30 3.64
CA LYS A 91 11.17 10.82 4.92
C LYS A 91 12.59 10.34 5.24
N GLY A 92 12.97 9.17 4.73
CA GLY A 92 14.29 8.58 4.90
C GLY A 92 15.35 9.03 3.88
N MET A 93 14.94 9.75 2.84
CA MET A 93 15.82 10.35 1.81
C MET A 93 16.39 11.70 2.25
#